data_AF-A0A2V6ZWF8-F1
#
_entry.id   AF-A0A2V6ZWF8-F1
#
_cell.length_a   1.000
_cell.length_b   1.000
_cell.length_c   1.000
_cell.angle_alpha   90.00
_cell.angle_beta   90.00
_cell.angle_gamma   90.00
#
_symmetry.space_group_name_H-M   'P 1'
#
loop_
_entity.id
_entity.type
_entity.pdbx_description
1 polymer ?
#
loop_
_entity_poly.entity_id
_entity_poly.type
_entity_poly.pdbx_seq_one_letter_code
_entity_poly.pdbx_strand_id
1 'polypeptide(L)' 'MPDKIRVGIVGATVTQGGSGWGANAHVPALKALPDYELKAVCTSHEDTAKASAAAFGAERAFHRFSD' A
#
# COMPACT_ATOMS: atom_id res chain seq x y z
N MET A 1 -4.84 9.09 -22.34
CA MET A 1 -4.30 9.55 -21.04
C MET A 1 -2.93 8.93 -20.88
N PRO A 2 -1.93 9.60 -20.29
CA PRO A 2 -0.70 8.92 -19.90
C PRO A 2 -1.03 7.74 -18.97
N ASP A 3 -0.26 6.65 -19.07
CA ASP A 3 -0.43 5.51 -18.18
C ASP A 3 -0.21 5.93 -16.73
N LYS A 4 -1.08 5.46 -15.83
CA LYS A 4 -0.96 5.77 -14.39
C LYS A 4 0.34 5.23 -13.83
N ILE A 5 0.96 5.99 -12.94
CA ILE A 5 2.11 5.53 -12.16
C ILE A 5 1.60 4.51 -11.14
N ARG A 6 2.03 3.26 -11.30
CA ARG A 6 1.72 2.16 -10.36
C ARG A 6 2.66 2.24 -9.17
N VAL A 7 2.09 2.40 -7.98
CA VAL A 7 2.84 2.60 -6.73
C VAL A 7 2.73 1.36 -5.84
N GLY A 8 3.88 0.93 -5.32
CA GLY A 8 3.97 0.00 -4.20
C GLY A 8 4.44 0.73 -2.94
N ILE A 9 3.83 0.47 -1.78
CA ILE A 9 4.29 1.07 -0.51
C ILE A 9 4.83 -0.02 0.42
N VAL A 10 6.09 0.13 0.84
CA VAL A 10 6.70 -0.66 1.92
C VAL A 10 6.49 0.07 3.24
N GLY A 11 5.84 -0.59 4.21
CA GLY A 11 5.59 -0.04 5.54
C GLY A 11 4.22 0.62 5.74
N ALA A 12 3.35 0.64 4.71
CA ALA A 12 1.92 0.97 4.91
C ALA A 12 1.20 -0.23 5.51
N THR A 13 0.79 -0.11 6.77
CA THR A 13 0.15 -1.20 7.51
C THR A 13 -1.12 -0.77 8.23
N VAL A 14 -2.06 -1.70 8.39
CA VAL A 14 -3.22 -1.57 9.28
C VAL A 14 -2.98 -2.14 10.69
N THR A 15 -1.78 -2.67 10.94
CA THR A 15 -1.40 -3.21 12.26
C THR A 15 -1.48 -2.13 13.34
N GLN A 16 -2.16 -2.43 14.44
CA GLN A 16 -2.20 -1.56 15.62
C GLN A 16 -0.77 -1.30 16.16
N GLY A 17 -0.43 -0.03 16.37
CA GLY A 17 0.92 0.37 16.78
C GLY A 17 1.95 0.37 15.63
N GLY A 18 1.55 0.03 14.40
CA GLY A 18 2.39 0.17 13.21
C GLY A 18 2.53 1.63 12.74
N SER A 19 3.42 1.85 11.76
CA SER A 19 3.63 3.19 11.18
C SER A 19 2.36 3.69 10.47
N GLY A 20 1.72 4.71 11.05
CA GLY A 20 0.48 5.28 10.52
C GLY A 20 0.65 6.19 9.30
N TRP A 21 1.88 6.62 8.96
CA TRP A 21 2.11 7.56 7.87
C TRP A 21 1.72 6.99 6.50
N GLY A 22 2.05 5.73 6.24
CA GLY A 22 1.65 5.05 5.00
C GLY A 22 0.14 5.02 4.83
N ALA A 23 -0.57 4.60 5.88
CA ALA A 23 -2.03 4.46 5.88
C ALA A 23 -2.77 5.81 5.87
N ASN A 24 -2.29 6.81 6.61
CA ASN A 24 -3.03 8.05 6.86
C ASN A 24 -2.66 9.20 5.90
N ALA A 25 -1.45 9.20 5.33
CA ALA A 25 -1.01 10.27 4.43
C ALA A 25 -0.91 9.77 2.98
N HIS A 26 -0.12 8.72 2.74
CA HIS A 26 0.21 8.30 1.37
C HIS A 26 -0.96 7.60 0.68
N VAL A 27 -1.64 6.65 1.34
CA VAL A 27 -2.75 5.92 0.73
C VAL A 27 -3.90 6.87 0.31
N PRO A 28 -4.38 7.83 1.15
CA PRO A 28 -5.42 8.77 0.72
C PRO A 28 -4.96 9.70 -0.41
N ALA A 29 -3.72 10.18 -0.37
CA ALA A 29 -3.18 11.04 -1.42
C ALA A 29 -3.14 10.32 -2.77
N LEU A 30 -2.65 9.08 -2.82
CA LEU A 30 -2.61 8.29 -4.05
C LEU A 30 -4.00 7.98 -4.60
N LYS A 31 -5.01 7.80 -3.73
CA LYS A 31 -6.41 7.60 -4.16
C LYS A 31 -7.05 8.87 -4.72
N ALA A 32 -6.62 10.05 -4.27
CA ALA A 32 -7.17 11.33 -4.70
C ALA A 32 -6.58 11.83 -6.03
N LEU A 33 -5.36 11.43 -6.38
CA LEU A 33 -4.67 11.89 -7.58
C LEU A 33 -4.99 10.97 -8.79
N PRO A 34 -5.40 11.52 -9.94
CA PRO A 34 -5.83 10.72 -11.09
C PRO A 34 -4.70 9.95 -11.77
N ASP A 35 -3.45 10.42 -11.62
CA ASP A 35 -2.28 9.90 -12.31
C ASP A 35 -1.62 8.72 -11.60
N TYR A 36 -2.13 8.31 -10.44
CA TYR A 36 -1.55 7.26 -9.61
C TYR A 36 -2.52 6.11 -9.37
N GLU A 37 -1.96 4.92 -9.15
CA GLU A 37 -2.68 3.73 -8.73
C GLU A 37 -1.88 3.01 -7.64
N LEU A 38 -2.46 2.84 -6.45
CA LEU A 38 -1.89 1.98 -5.42
C LEU A 38 -2.04 0.52 -5.85
N LYS A 39 -0.95 -0.07 -6.36
CA LYS A 39 -0.96 -1.42 -6.92
C LYS A 39 -0.53 -2.49 -5.93
N ALA A 40 0.36 -2.13 -5.01
CA ALA A 40 0.96 -3.08 -4.09
C ALA A 40 1.20 -2.47 -2.70
N VAL A 41 1.23 -3.33 -1.69
CA VAL A 41 1.76 -2.99 -0.36
C VAL A 41 2.69 -4.10 0.13
N CYS A 42 3.65 -3.70 0.97
CA CYS A 42 4.57 -4.61 1.63
C CYS A 42 4.65 -4.29 3.12
N THR A 43 4.55 -5.30 3.97
CA THR A 43 4.78 -5.20 5.42
C THR A 43 5.74 -6.30 5.87
N SER A 44 6.11 -6.36 7.15
CA SER A 44 7.09 -7.36 7.62
C SER A 44 6.55 -8.80 7.70
N HIS A 45 5.23 -8.98 7.68
CA HIS A 45 4.57 -10.28 7.85
C HIS A 45 3.45 -10.45 6.83
N GLU A 46 3.36 -11.64 6.23
CA GLU A 46 2.40 -11.95 5.17
C GLU A 46 0.94 -11.64 5.56
N ASP A 47 0.51 -12.02 6.77
CA ASP A 47 -0.86 -11.76 7.22
C ASP A 47 -1.18 -10.27 7.29
N THR A 48 -0.23 -9.48 7.79
CA THR A 48 -0.39 -8.01 7.86
C THR A 48 -0.35 -7.37 6.47
N ALA A 49 0.40 -7.95 5.52
CA ALA A 49 0.44 -7.46 4.15
C ALA A 49 -0.90 -7.70 3.44
N LYS A 50 -1.48 -8.90 3.60
CA LYS A 50 -2.80 -9.25 3.07
C LYS A 50 -3.89 -8.39 3.68
N ALA A 51 -3.88 -8.20 5.01
CA ALA A 51 -4.83 -7.33 5.69
C ALA A 51 -4.73 -5.87 5.19
N SER A 52 -3.51 -5.38 4.99
CA SER A 52 -3.26 -4.02 4.49
C SER A 52 -3.70 -3.87 3.03
N ALA A 53 -3.42 -4.86 2.17
CA ALA A 53 -3.85 -4.85 0.77
C ALA A 53 -5.38 -4.82 0.67
N ALA A 54 -6.08 -5.65 1.46
CA ALA A 54 -7.54 -5.66 1.53
C ALA A 54 -8.10 -4.31 2.00
N ALA A 55 -7.54 -3.71 3.05
CA ALA A 55 -8.00 -2.43 3.59
C ALA A 55 -7.75 -1.26 2.62
N PHE A 56 -6.63 -1.27 1.90
CA PHE A 56 -6.26 -0.17 1.01
C PHE A 56 -6.79 -0.37 -0.42
N GLY A 57 -7.23 -1.57 -0.79
CA GLY A 57 -7.65 -1.92 -2.15
C GLY A 57 -6.47 -2.14 -3.09
N ALA A 58 -5.31 -2.54 -2.57
CA ALA A 58 -4.16 -2.90 -3.39
C ALA A 58 -4.32 -4.32 -3.94
N GLU A 59 -3.91 -4.54 -5.19
CA GLU A 59 -4.00 -5.86 -5.84
C GLU A 59 -2.97 -6.85 -5.26
N ARG A 60 -1.78 -6.36 -4.91
CA ARG A 60 -0.65 -7.21 -4.51
C ARG A 60 -0.24 -6.96 -3.07
N ALA A 61 0.02 -8.04 -2.36
CA ALA A 61 0.51 -8.04 -1.00
C ALA A 61 1.86 -8.78 -0.95
N PHE A 62 2.90 -8.09 -0.48
CA PHE A 62 4.24 -8.65 -0.32
C PHE A 62 4.67 -8.61 1.15
N HIS A 63 5.58 -9.50 1.54
CA HIS A 63 6.19 -9.46 2.87
C HIS A 63 7.73 -9.38 2.84
N ARG A 64 8.30 -9.34 1.64
CA ARG A 64 9.70 -9.01 1.38
C ARG A 64 9.70 -7.98 0.28
N PHE A 65 10.54 -6.95 0.41
CA PHE A 65 10.61 -5.90 -0.59
C PHE A 65 11.31 -6.35 -1.90
N SER A 66 12.00 -7.49 -1.84
CA SER A 66 12.74 -8.09 -2.96
C SER A 66 11.90 -8.97 -3.88
N ASP A 67 10.67 -9.26 -3.47
CA ASP A 67 9.71 -10.10 -4.21
C ASP A 67 8.86 -9.23 -5.16
#